data_AF-A0A957SXD8-F1
#
_entry.id   AF-A0A957SXD8-F1
#
_cell.length_a   1.000
_cell.length_b   1.000
_cell.length_c   1.000
_cell.angle_alpha   90.00
_cell.angle_beta   90.00
_cell.angle_gamma   90.00
#
_symmetry.space_group_name_H-M   'P 1'
#
loop_
_entity.id
_entity.type
_entity.pdbx_description
1 polymer ?
#
loop_
_entity_poly.entity_id
_entity_poly.type
_entity_poly.pdbx_seq_one_letter_code
_entity_poly.pdbx_strand_id
1 'polypeptide(L)'
;MDFLFTLHSHTRWLILLVAVAAIDKLAIGWQRGSAFKGMDRGLAAGFSGLMDLQATLGLIFLIWTSIAGVPFAPNRIEHLTTMLIAAAVAHLPAMWKKSADNIRFRNTLFCIIGSLALVFMGVWRLRGGWTW
;
A
#
# COMPACT_ATOMS: atom_id res chain seq x y z
N MET A 1 -9.59 4.98 21.41
CA MET A 1 -8.93 5.36 20.13
C MET A 1 -7.59 4.65 19.95
N ASP A 2 -6.91 4.35 21.06
CA ASP A 2 -5.60 3.72 21.07
C ASP A 2 -5.56 2.39 20.33
N PHE A 3 -6.62 1.57 20.44
CA PHE A 3 -6.69 0.32 19.69
C PHE A 3 -6.65 0.52 18.16
N LEU A 4 -7.49 1.40 17.61
CA LEU A 4 -7.52 1.68 16.17
C LEU A 4 -6.18 2.25 15.68
N PHE A 5 -5.62 3.20 16.43
CA PHE A 5 -4.32 3.79 16.12
C PHE A 5 -3.19 2.75 16.17
N THR A 6 -3.17 1.92 17.21
CA THR A 6 -2.18 0.85 17.40
C THR A 6 -2.28 -0.18 16.28
N LEU A 7 -3.50 -0.61 15.94
CA LEU A 7 -3.73 -1.54 14.84
C LEU A 7 -3.28 -0.95 13.49
N HIS A 8 -3.64 0.30 13.20
CA HIS A 8 -3.17 1.00 11.99
C HIS A 8 -1.64 1.12 11.95
N SER A 9 -1.00 1.38 13.10
CA SER A 9 0.46 1.45 13.22
C SER A 9 1.14 0.11 12.96
N HIS A 10 0.62 -0.99 13.50
CA HIS A 10 1.17 -2.33 13.32
C HIS A 10 0.93 -2.88 11.91
N THR A 11 -0.25 -2.65 11.32
CA THR A 11 -0.58 -3.12 9.97
C THR A 11 0.40 -2.56 8.93
N ARG A 12 0.94 -1.36 9.12
CA ARG A 12 2.01 -0.81 8.27
C ARG A 12 3.25 -1.71 8.23
N TRP A 13 3.66 -2.28 9.36
CA TRP A 13 4.82 -3.19 9.39
C TRP A 13 4.52 -4.50 8.68
N LEU A 14 3.29 -5.01 8.80
CA LEU A 14 2.86 -6.18 8.05
C LEU A 14 2.85 -5.93 6.53
N ILE A 15 2.40 -4.75 6.10
CA ILE A 15 2.50 -4.31 4.69
C ILE A 15 3.95 -4.36 4.21
N LEU A 16 4.89 -3.80 4.98
CA LEU A 16 6.30 -3.78 4.59
C LEU A 16 6.87 -5.20 4.47
N LEU A 17 6.55 -6.10 5.40
CA LEU A 17 7.00 -7.49 5.34
C LEU A 17 6.49 -8.20 4.07
N VAL A 18 5.20 -8.08 3.78
CA VAL A 18 4.59 -8.67 2.57
C VAL A 18 5.16 -8.02 1.31
N ALA A 19 5.39 -6.71 1.33
CA ALA A 19 5.92 -5.97 0.20
C ALA A 19 7.36 -6.39 -0.14
N VAL A 20 8.22 -6.57 0.87
CA VAL A 20 9.59 -7.09 0.67
C VAL A 20 9.55 -8.47 0.04
N ALA A 21 8.76 -9.39 0.62
CA ALA A 21 8.61 -10.74 0.07
C ALA A 21 8.07 -10.74 -1.37
N ALA A 22 7.10 -9.86 -1.68
CA ALA A 22 6.56 -9.70 -3.01
C ALA A 22 7.57 -9.14 -4.01
N ILE A 23 8.32 -8.10 -3.63
CA ILE A 23 9.36 -7.48 -4.45
C ILE A 23 10.43 -8.50 -4.81
N ASP A 24 11.00 -9.20 -3.83
CA ASP A 24 12.04 -10.20 -4.05
C ASP A 24 11.54 -11.30 -4.97
N LYS A 25 10.34 -11.83 -4.69
CA LYS A 25 9.78 -12.94 -5.44
C LYS A 25 9.47 -12.55 -6.89
N LEU A 26 8.86 -11.38 -7.09
CA LEU A 26 8.50 -10.89 -8.42
C LEU A 26 9.73 -10.49 -9.23
N ALA A 27 10.74 -9.88 -8.62
CA ALA A 27 12.00 -9.54 -9.28
C ALA A 27 12.75 -10.80 -9.76
N ILE A 28 12.88 -11.82 -8.90
CA ILE A 28 13.50 -13.09 -9.26
C ILE A 28 12.69 -13.80 -10.36
N GLY A 29 11.36 -13.83 -10.23
CA GLY A 29 10.47 -14.44 -11.23
C GLY A 29 10.57 -13.75 -12.59
N TRP A 30 10.69 -12.42 -12.59
CA TRP A 30 10.87 -11.62 -13.80
C TRP A 30 12.20 -11.93 -14.48
N GLN A 31 13.32 -11.85 -13.75
CA GLN A 31 14.66 -12.08 -14.28
C GLN A 31 14.85 -13.49 -14.85
N ARG A 32 14.20 -14.48 -14.23
CA ARG A 32 14.28 -15.89 -14.66
C ARG A 32 13.30 -16.26 -15.77
N GLY A 33 12.46 -15.33 -16.24
CA GLY A 33 11.40 -15.64 -17.21
C GLY A 33 10.45 -16.73 -16.72
N SER A 34 10.17 -16.75 -15.41
CA SER A 34 9.36 -17.80 -14.78
C SER A 34 7.89 -17.72 -15.22
N ALA A 35 7.16 -18.82 -15.06
CA ALA A 35 5.71 -18.80 -15.14
C ALA A 35 5.12 -18.12 -13.90
N PHE A 36 4.07 -17.30 -14.07
CA PHE A 36 3.42 -16.58 -12.97
C PHE A 36 2.43 -17.49 -12.24
N LYS A 37 2.76 -17.88 -11.00
CA LYS A 37 2.09 -18.93 -10.23
C LYS A 37 1.22 -18.38 -9.10
N GLY A 38 0.64 -19.31 -8.33
CA GLY A 38 -0.25 -19.00 -7.19
C GLY A 38 0.41 -18.14 -6.12
N MET A 39 1.69 -18.38 -5.80
CA MET A 39 2.43 -17.58 -4.81
C MET A 39 2.57 -16.12 -5.25
N ASP A 40 2.93 -15.86 -6.51
CA ASP A 40 3.09 -14.51 -7.04
C ASP A 40 1.76 -13.73 -7.00
N ARG A 41 0.65 -14.44 -7.29
CA ARG A 41 -0.71 -13.91 -7.16
C ARG A 41 -1.08 -13.65 -5.69
N GLY A 42 -0.75 -14.59 -4.81
CA GLY A 42 -1.06 -14.50 -3.38
C GLY A 42 -0.35 -13.32 -2.72
N LEU A 43 0.93 -13.10 -3.04
CA LEU A 43 1.69 -11.95 -2.54
C LEU A 43 1.13 -10.62 -3.06
N ALA A 44 0.79 -10.53 -4.35
CA ALA A 44 0.18 -9.33 -4.92
C ALA A 44 -1.19 -9.02 -4.28
N ALA A 45 -2.05 -10.03 -4.13
CA ALA A 45 -3.37 -9.88 -3.51
C ALA A 45 -3.27 -9.58 -2.00
N GLY A 46 -2.32 -10.21 -1.30
CA GLY A 46 -2.06 -9.94 0.11
C GLY A 46 -1.59 -8.51 0.34
N PHE A 47 -0.71 -8.00 -0.53
CA PHE A 47 -0.28 -6.61 -0.49
C PHE A 47 -1.45 -5.64 -0.70
N SER A 48 -2.25 -5.80 -1.76
CA SER A 48 -3.36 -4.90 -2.03
C SER A 48 -4.46 -4.98 -0.95
N GLY A 49 -4.76 -6.18 -0.44
CA GLY A 49 -5.70 -6.35 0.67
C GLY A 49 -5.24 -5.69 1.97
N LEU A 50 -3.94 -5.75 2.29
CA LEU A 50 -3.39 -5.04 3.45
C LEU A 50 -3.40 -3.52 3.26
N MET A 51 -3.16 -3.04 2.03
CA MET A 51 -3.29 -1.63 1.68
C MET A 51 -4.73 -1.13 1.89
N ASP A 52 -5.73 -1.91 1.49
CA ASP A 52 -7.15 -1.60 1.75
C ASP A 52 -7.43 -1.53 3.26
N LEU A 53 -6.99 -2.54 4.02
CA LEU A 53 -7.16 -2.55 5.47
C LEU A 53 -6.52 -1.30 6.11
N GLN A 54 -5.31 -0.95 5.71
CA GLN A 54 -4.60 0.23 6.22
C GLN A 54 -5.37 1.53 5.90
N ALA A 55 -5.82 1.69 4.65
CA ALA A 55 -6.57 2.85 4.21
C ALA A 55 -7.91 2.96 4.95
N THR A 56 -8.64 1.84 5.11
CA THR A 56 -9.90 1.80 5.86
C THR A 56 -9.71 2.16 7.33
N LEU A 57 -8.70 1.59 8.00
CA LEU A 57 -8.38 1.94 9.39
C LEU A 57 -8.04 3.43 9.52
N GLY A 58 -7.27 3.99 8.59
CA GLY A 58 -6.91 5.41 8.58
C GLY A 58 -8.12 6.32 8.35
N LEU A 59 -9.02 5.93 7.44
CA LEU A 59 -10.26 6.67 7.16
C LEU A 59 -11.20 6.66 8.37
N ILE A 60 -11.40 5.50 9.00
CA ILE A 60 -12.19 5.37 10.23
C ILE A 60 -11.59 6.26 11.31
N PHE A 61 -10.27 6.22 11.51
CA PHE A 61 -9.59 7.04 12.50
C PHE A 61 -9.76 8.54 12.24
N LEU A 62 -9.63 8.99 10.99
CA LEU A 62 -9.82 10.39 10.60
C LEU A 62 -11.25 10.87 10.88
N ILE A 63 -12.26 10.12 10.41
CA ILE A 63 -13.66 10.48 10.60
C ILE A 63 -14.01 10.50 12.09
N TRP A 64 -13.60 9.48 12.83
CA TRP A 64 -13.94 9.38 14.25
C TRP A 64 -13.31 10.49 15.09
N THR A 65 -12.02 10.78 14.86
CA THR A 65 -11.37 11.91 15.55
C THR A 65 -12.02 13.24 15.21
N SER A 66 -12.56 13.37 13.99
CA SER A 66 -13.28 14.59 13.58
C SER A 66 -14.64 14.74 14.24
N ILE A 67 -15.39 13.65 14.39
CA ILE A 67 -16.63 13.63 15.20
C ILE A 67 -16.33 13.98 16.66
N ALA A 68 -15.17 13.57 17.18
CA ALA A 68 -14.71 13.90 18.52
C ALA A 68 -14.13 15.33 18.67
N GLY A 69 -14.24 16.18 17.65
CA GLY A 69 -13.87 17.60 17.70
C GLY A 69 -12.49 17.95 17.15
N VAL A 70 -11.74 17.00 16.58
CA VAL A 70 -10.45 17.29 15.92
C VAL A 70 -10.71 17.79 14.49
N PRO A 71 -10.28 19.00 14.08
CA PRO A 71 -10.56 19.49 12.75
C PRO A 71 -9.86 18.68 11.65
N PHE A 72 -10.46 18.67 10.45
CA PHE A 72 -9.84 18.14 9.23
C PHE A 72 -8.67 19.02 8.78
N ALA A 73 -7.51 18.83 9.41
CA ALA A 73 -6.30 19.55 9.02
C ALA A 73 -5.88 19.20 7.57
N PRO A 74 -5.42 20.18 6.76
CA PRO A 74 -5.07 19.96 5.36
C PRO A 74 -4.07 18.80 5.14
N ASN A 75 -3.05 18.70 6.00
CA ASN A 75 -2.05 17.62 5.94
C ASN A 75 -2.65 16.22 6.14
N ARG A 76 -3.73 16.09 6.93
CA ARG A 76 -4.44 14.81 7.13
C ARG A 76 -5.27 14.43 5.91
N ILE A 77 -5.88 15.43 5.25
CA ILE A 77 -6.61 15.21 4.00
C ILE A 77 -5.65 14.81 2.89
N GLU A 78 -4.54 15.53 2.72
CA GLU A 78 -3.49 15.19 1.75
C GLU A 78 -2.93 13.77 1.98
N HIS A 79 -2.71 13.40 3.25
CA HIS A 79 -2.29 12.06 3.62
C HIS A 79 -3.32 11.01 3.18
N LEU A 80 -4.59 11.20 3.54
CA LEU A 80 -5.68 10.29 3.14
C LEU A 80 -5.74 10.15 1.61
N THR A 81 -5.76 11.26 0.88
CA THR A 81 -5.83 11.26 -0.58
C THR A 81 -4.66 10.49 -1.18
N THR A 82 -3.44 10.70 -0.67
CA THR A 82 -2.24 9.97 -1.13
C THR A 82 -2.33 8.48 -0.84
N MET A 83 -2.85 8.09 0.34
CA MET A 83 -3.03 6.67 0.69
C MET A 83 -4.08 5.98 -0.19
N LEU A 84 -5.16 6.69 -0.56
CA LEU A 84 -6.17 6.15 -1.47
C LEU A 84 -5.61 5.93 -2.88
N ILE A 85 -4.78 6.86 -3.38
CA ILE A 85 -4.07 6.68 -4.65
C ILE A 85 -3.11 5.50 -4.55
N ALA A 86 -2.36 5.37 -3.45
CA ALA A 86 -1.45 4.25 -3.23
C ALA A 86 -2.18 2.89 -3.22
N ALA A 87 -3.33 2.81 -2.56
CA ALA A 87 -4.17 1.62 -2.54
C ALA A 87 -4.72 1.30 -3.95
N ALA A 88 -5.19 2.30 -4.69
CA ALA A 88 -5.64 2.11 -6.06
C ALA A 88 -4.51 1.57 -6.98
N VAL A 89 -3.29 2.12 -6.85
CA VAL A 89 -2.11 1.62 -7.57
C VAL A 89 -1.80 0.16 -7.22
N ALA A 90 -1.96 -0.23 -5.94
CA ALA A 90 -1.75 -1.61 -5.50
C ALA A 90 -2.69 -2.62 -6.19
N HIS A 91 -3.86 -2.19 -6.68
CA HIS A 91 -4.84 -3.04 -7.38
C HIS A 91 -4.68 -3.07 -8.90
N LEU A 92 -3.91 -2.15 -9.49
CA LEU A 92 -3.65 -2.14 -10.95
C LEU A 92 -3.16 -3.49 -11.53
N PRO A 93 -2.37 -4.34 -10.82
CA PRO A 93 -2.00 -5.66 -11.30
C PRO A 93 -3.17 -6.52 -11.82
N ALA A 94 -4.38 -6.32 -11.30
CA ALA A 94 -5.59 -7.01 -11.75
C ALA A 94 -5.93 -6.78 -13.24
N MET A 95 -5.52 -5.65 -13.80
CA MET A 95 -5.73 -5.31 -15.21
C MET A 95 -4.94 -6.22 -16.16
N TRP A 96 -3.78 -6.73 -15.72
CA TRP A 96 -2.90 -7.56 -16.53
C TRP A 96 -3.05 -9.06 -16.25
N LYS A 97 -4.13 -9.50 -15.60
CA LYS A 97 -4.35 -10.92 -15.23
C LYS A 97 -4.33 -11.90 -16.41
N LYS A 98 -4.58 -11.41 -17.64
CA LYS A 98 -4.56 -12.19 -18.90
C LYS A 98 -3.32 -11.91 -19.77
N SER A 99 -2.42 -11.05 -19.33
CA SER A 99 -1.20 -10.71 -20.09
C SER A 99 -0.15 -11.80 -19.98
N ALA A 100 0.86 -11.77 -20.84
CA ALA A 100 2.03 -12.63 -20.75
C ALA A 100 2.74 -12.51 -19.39
N ASP A 101 3.34 -13.59 -18.92
CA ASP A 101 3.91 -13.66 -17.56
C ASP A 101 4.99 -12.60 -17.32
N ASN A 102 5.84 -12.32 -18.31
CA ASN A 102 6.83 -11.24 -18.25
C ASN A 102 6.19 -9.87 -17.93
N ILE A 103 5.05 -9.56 -18.56
CA ILE A 103 4.30 -8.31 -18.33
C ILE A 103 3.70 -8.32 -16.92
N ARG A 104 3.16 -9.46 -16.49
CA ARG A 104 2.55 -9.61 -15.16
C ARG A 104 3.58 -9.40 -14.06
N PHE A 105 4.75 -10.02 -14.15
CA PHE A 105 5.83 -9.82 -13.17
C PHE A 105 6.28 -8.35 -13.12
N ARG A 106 6.66 -7.78 -14.26
CA ARG A 106 7.16 -6.41 -14.35
C ARG A 106 6.16 -5.38 -13.82
N ASN A 107 4.92 -5.43 -14.32
CA ASN A 107 3.92 -4.43 -13.96
C ASN A 107 3.49 -4.58 -12.49
N THR A 108 3.38 -5.82 -11.98
CA THR A 108 3.06 -6.03 -10.56
C THR A 108 4.17 -5.49 -9.67
N LEU A 109 5.43 -5.77 -10.00
CA LEU A 109 6.58 -5.25 -9.26
C LEU A 109 6.58 -3.72 -9.19
N PHE A 110 6.40 -3.05 -10.35
CA PHE A 110 6.37 -1.58 -10.37
C PHE A 110 5.14 -0.99 -9.69
N CYS A 111 3.98 -1.65 -9.72
CA CYS A 111 2.81 -1.18 -8.96
C CYS A 111 3.06 -1.25 -7.46
N ILE A 112 3.68 -2.33 -6.95
CA ILE A 112 4.03 -2.45 -5.54
C ILE A 112 5.04 -1.37 -5.14
N ILE A 113 6.13 -1.20 -5.90
CA ILE A 113 7.14 -0.17 -5.63
C ILE A 113 6.53 1.24 -5.68
N GLY A 114 5.71 1.53 -6.70
CA GLY A 114 5.03 2.81 -6.84
C GLY A 114 4.05 3.09 -5.69
N SER A 115 3.30 2.07 -5.26
CA SER A 115 2.43 2.17 -4.10
C SER A 115 3.21 2.47 -2.82
N LEU A 116 4.33 1.77 -2.57
CA LEU A 116 5.21 2.05 -1.42
C LEU A 116 5.81 3.46 -1.47
N ALA A 117 6.21 3.93 -2.65
CA ALA A 117 6.72 5.29 -2.81
C ALA A 117 5.65 6.33 -2.45
N LEU A 118 4.40 6.13 -2.89
CA LEU A 118 3.28 6.99 -2.50
C LEU A 118 2.99 6.93 -0.99
N VAL A 119 3.03 5.73 -0.38
CA VAL A 119 2.91 5.56 1.07
C VAL A 119 3.97 6.38 1.81
N PHE A 120 5.23 6.23 1.40
CA PHE A 120 6.35 6.97 1.99
C PHE A 120 6.13 8.49 1.87
N MET A 121 5.79 8.98 0.67
CA MET A 121 5.55 10.41 0.43
C MET A 121 4.39 10.95 1.27
N GLY A 122 3.29 10.20 1.37
CA GLY A 122 2.13 10.62 2.18
C GLY A 122 2.43 10.64 3.68
N VAL A 123 3.25 9.70 4.19
CA VAL A 123 3.70 9.71 5.60
C VAL A 123 4.68 10.85 5.85
N TRP A 124 5.61 11.09 4.93
CA TRP A 124 6.60 12.17 5.02
C TRP A 124 5.93 13.55 5.06
N ARG A 125 4.95 13.80 4.17
CA ARG A 125 4.14 15.03 4.17
C ARG A 125 3.33 15.20 5.45
N LEU A 126 2.70 14.13 5.94
CA LEU A 126 1.92 14.17 7.18
C LEU A 126 2.75 14.66 8.38
N ARG A 127 4.03 14.30 8.43
CA ARG A 127 4.98 14.66 9.50
C ARG A 127 5.61 16.05 9.36
N GLY A 128 5.24 16.84 8.34
CA GLY A 128 5.83 18.15 8.09
C GLY A 128 7.13 18.11 7.27
N GLY A 129 7.45 16.98 6.64
CA GLY A 129 8.65 16.84 5.81
C GLY A 129 9.91 16.55 6.63
N TRP A 130 10.96 17.36 6.44
CA TRP A 130 12.26 17.21 7.12
C TRP A 130 12.38 18.04 8.41
N THR A 131 11.34 18.81 8.75
CA THR A 131 11.31 19.56 10.01
C THR A 131 10.85 18.60 11.11
N TRP A 132 11.76 18.23 12.00
CA TRP A 132 11.50 17.39 13.17
C TRP A 132 11.13 18.24 14.38
#